data_AF-A0A419JP44-F1
#
_entry.id   AF-A0A419JP44-F1
#
_cell.length_a   1.000
_cell.length_b   1.000
_cell.length_c   1.000
_cell.angle_alpha   90.00
_cell.angle_beta   90.00
_cell.angle_gamma   90.00
#
_symmetry.space_group_name_H-M   'P 1'
#
loop_
_entity.id
_entity.type
_entity.pdbx_description
1 polymer ?
#
loop_
_entity_poly.entity_id
_entity_poly.type
_entity_poly.pdbx_seq_one_letter_code
_entity_poly.pdbx_strand_id
1 'polypeptide(L)'
;MNGIQMDLISKDKLDRLTSVEKIRMILDSVENGKIIVLEKGLTPQEETKLIEATMTKITPGEFAGIEIESYPGDMHQSWFDKLLKKPVNRSRLTVIGPADQLKMLKRDRDVISAMVSAR
;
A
#
# COMPACT_ATOMS: atom_id res chain seq x y z
N MET A 1 0.38 -6.07 25.28
CA MET A 1 0.71 -7.18 24.36
C MET A 1 1.77 -6.66 23.42
N ASN A 2 2.94 -7.30 23.32
CA ASN A 2 3.96 -6.96 22.33
C ASN A 2 3.56 -7.66 21.03
N GLY A 3 2.77 -6.97 20.21
CA GLY A 3 2.24 -7.52 18.97
C GLY A 3 2.26 -6.47 17.88
N ILE A 4 2.36 -6.93 16.64
CA ILE A 4 2.19 -6.10 15.46
C ILE A 4 0.70 -6.08 15.13
N GLN A 5 0.13 -4.89 14.97
CA GLN A 5 -1.21 -4.75 14.44
C GLN A 5 -1.16 -4.69 12.90
N MET A 6 -2.03 -5.46 12.27
CA MET A 6 -2.22 -5.48 10.83
C MET A 6 -3.68 -5.25 10.48
N ASP A 7 -3.95 -4.22 9.69
CA ASP A 7 -5.30 -3.85 9.24
C ASP A 7 -5.47 -4.21 7.76
N LEU A 8 -6.50 -4.98 7.44
CA LEU A 8 -6.87 -5.31 6.05
C LEU A 8 -8.01 -4.40 5.61
N ILE A 9 -7.78 -3.61 4.57
CA ILE A 9 -8.67 -2.56 4.10
C ILE A 9 -9.33 -2.99 2.81
N SER A 10 -10.65 -3.16 2.86
CA SER A 10 -11.41 -3.60 1.72
C SER A 10 -11.47 -2.56 0.60
N LYS A 11 -11.61 -3.04 -0.64
CA LYS A 11 -11.80 -2.18 -1.80
C LYS A 11 -12.98 -1.22 -1.61
N ASP A 12 -14.10 -1.71 -1.08
CA ASP A 12 -15.31 -0.89 -0.90
C ASP A 12 -15.09 0.29 0.05
N LYS A 13 -14.28 0.10 1.10
CA LYS A 13 -13.90 1.21 2.00
C LYS A 13 -13.04 2.23 1.25
N LEU A 14 -12.08 1.76 0.44
CA LEU A 14 -11.20 2.64 -0.33
C LEU A 14 -11.96 3.42 -1.40
N ASP A 15 -12.93 2.81 -2.07
CA ASP A 15 -13.71 3.44 -3.12
C ASP A 15 -14.66 4.54 -2.59
N ARG A 16 -14.96 4.55 -1.28
CA ARG A 16 -15.72 5.63 -0.62
C ARG A 16 -14.89 6.83 -0.21
N LEU A 17 -13.56 6.76 -0.34
CA LEU A 17 -12.65 7.79 0.12
C LEU A 17 -12.06 8.56 -1.06
N THR A 18 -11.95 9.87 -0.89
CA THR A 18 -11.12 10.71 -1.76
C THR A 18 -9.65 10.31 -1.63
N SER A 19 -8.83 10.66 -2.62
CA SER A 19 -7.39 10.40 -2.56
C SER A 19 -6.72 11.02 -1.32
N VAL A 20 -7.17 12.20 -0.90
CA VAL A 20 -6.64 12.87 0.30
C VAL A 20 -6.99 12.09 1.57
N GLU A 21 -8.23 11.60 1.69
CA GLU A 21 -8.65 10.80 2.84
C GLU A 21 -7.94 9.45 2.90
N LYS A 22 -7.69 8.81 1.75
CA LYS A 22 -6.88 7.58 1.69
C LYS A 22 -5.47 7.81 2.20
N ILE A 23 -4.79 8.85 1.72
CA ILE A 23 -3.41 9.17 2.14
C ILE A 23 -3.37 9.43 3.65
N ARG A 24 -4.31 10.23 4.18
CA ARG A 24 -4.40 10.49 5.63
C ARG A 24 -4.61 9.21 6.42
N MET A 25 -5.56 8.37 6.03
CA MET A 25 -5.81 7.08 6.71
C MET A 25 -4.55 6.21 6.76
N ILE A 26 -3.81 6.14 5.65
CA ILE A 26 -2.59 5.34 5.56
C ILE A 26 -1.51 5.92 6.49
N LEU A 27 -1.21 7.22 6.36
CA LEU A 27 -0.21 7.90 7.18
C LEU A 27 -0.52 7.77 8.67
N ASP A 28 -1.75 8.06 9.09
CA ASP A 28 -2.16 7.95 10.49
C ASP A 28 -1.97 6.52 11.02
N SER A 29 -2.22 5.50 10.20
CA SER A 29 -2.08 4.11 10.63
C SER A 29 -0.61 3.67 10.75
N VAL A 30 0.23 4.01 9.77
CA VAL A 30 1.66 3.64 9.80
C VAL A 30 2.46 4.47 10.80
N GLU A 31 2.11 5.73 11.03
CA GLU A 31 2.71 6.54 12.11
C GLU A 31 2.46 5.89 13.49
N ASN A 32 1.31 5.21 13.65
CA ASN A 32 0.96 4.44 14.85
C ASN A 32 1.57 3.02 14.89
N GLY A 33 2.50 2.68 14.01
CA GLY A 33 3.17 1.38 14.00
C GLY A 33 2.34 0.23 13.42
N LYS A 34 1.29 0.53 12.65
CA LYS A 34 0.44 -0.50 12.03
C LYS A 34 0.91 -0.84 10.63
N ILE A 35 0.72 -2.10 10.25
CA ILE A 35 0.82 -2.55 8.86
C ILE A 35 -0.59 -2.53 8.24
N ILE A 36 -0.68 -2.10 6.99
CA ILE A 36 -1.94 -2.02 6.25
C ILE A 36 -1.83 -2.85 4.99
N VAL A 37 -2.87 -3.65 4.71
CA VAL A 37 -3.04 -4.33 3.42
C VAL A 37 -4.27 -3.77 2.72
N LEU A 38 -4.08 -3.17 1.55
CA LEU A 38 -5.15 -2.63 0.71
C LEU A 38 -5.56 -3.68 -0.32
N GLU A 39 -6.83 -4.07 -0.36
CA GLU A 39 -7.36 -4.96 -1.42
C GLU A 39 -7.29 -4.32 -2.82
N LYS A 40 -7.37 -2.99 -2.86
CA LYS A 40 -7.16 -2.19 -4.05
C LYS A 40 -6.03 -1.21 -3.80
N GLY A 41 -4.95 -1.38 -4.53
CA GLY A 41 -3.78 -0.53 -4.44
C GLY A 41 -4.06 0.91 -4.82
N LEU A 42 -3.08 1.75 -4.48
CA LEU A 42 -3.09 3.16 -4.84
C LEU A 42 -2.93 3.32 -6.34
N THR A 43 -3.56 4.35 -6.89
CA THR A 43 -3.18 4.84 -8.21
C THR A 43 -1.76 5.41 -8.16
N PRO A 44 -1.02 5.47 -9.29
CA PRO A 44 0.32 6.07 -9.30
C PRO A 44 0.36 7.48 -8.71
N GLN A 45 -0.69 8.28 -8.96
CA GLN A 45 -0.81 9.63 -8.41
C GLN A 45 -1.04 9.64 -6.90
N GLU A 46 -1.80 8.69 -6.37
CA GLU A 46 -2.00 8.53 -4.93
C GLU A 46 -0.71 8.05 -4.25
N GLU A 47 0.02 7.12 -4.86
CA GLU A 47 1.31 6.62 -4.36
C GLU A 47 2.37 7.73 -4.30
N THR A 48 2.52 8.52 -5.37
CA THR A 48 3.42 9.70 -5.36
C THR A 48 3.08 10.66 -4.23
N LYS A 49 1.80 11.01 -4.06
CA LYS A 49 1.38 11.92 -2.99
C LYS A 49 1.58 11.32 -1.60
N LEU A 50 1.42 10.01 -1.44
CA LEU A 50 1.71 9.33 -0.18
C LEU A 50 3.21 9.42 0.14
N ILE A 51 4.09 9.20 -0.84
CA ILE A 51 5.54 9.32 -0.66
C ILE A 51 5.91 10.76 -0.27
N GLU A 52 5.40 11.76 -1.02
CA GLU A 52 5.63 13.18 -0.73
C GLU A 52 5.17 13.55 0.68
N ALA A 53 3.94 13.17 1.04
CA ALA A 53 3.40 13.45 2.37
C ALA A 53 4.20 12.75 3.46
N THR A 54 4.63 11.50 3.24
CA THR A 54 5.51 10.77 4.16
C THR A 54 6.80 11.53 4.42
N MET A 55 7.47 12.03 3.38
CA MET A 55 8.72 12.78 3.53
C MET A 55 8.58 14.00 4.46
N THR A 56 7.41 14.64 4.46
CA THR A 56 7.15 15.78 5.35
C THR A 56 6.87 15.39 6.81
N LYS A 57 6.59 14.11 7.07
CA LYS A 57 6.28 13.56 8.40
C LYS A 57 7.45 12.83 9.05
N ILE A 58 8.46 12.43 8.28
CA ILE A 58 9.63 11.72 8.82
C ILE A 58 10.27 12.54 9.93
N THR A 59 10.34 11.94 11.12
CA THR A 59 10.88 12.56 12.33
C THR A 59 11.82 11.55 12.99
N PRO A 60 13.13 11.86 13.15
CA PRO A 60 14.10 10.93 13.71
C PRO A 60 13.67 10.39 15.08
N GLY A 61 13.65 9.07 15.23
CA GLY A 61 13.26 8.39 16.48
C GLY A 61 11.75 8.22 16.69
N GLU A 62 10.90 8.87 15.88
CA GLU A 62 9.44 8.77 15.98
C GLU A 62 8.84 8.04 14.78
N PHE A 63 9.17 8.51 13.56
CA PHE A 63 8.66 7.95 12.32
C PHE A 63 9.74 7.91 11.24
N ALA A 64 10.15 6.69 10.87
CA ALA A 64 11.20 6.43 9.89
C ALA A 64 10.72 6.51 8.43
N GLY A 65 9.41 6.71 8.20
CA GLY A 65 8.78 6.67 6.89
C GLY A 65 8.04 5.36 6.65
N ILE A 66 7.78 5.05 5.38
CA ILE A 66 6.99 3.88 4.97
C ILE A 66 7.79 2.94 4.06
N GLU A 67 7.44 1.67 4.14
CA GLU A 67 7.72 0.65 3.13
C GLU A 67 6.39 0.31 2.43
N ILE A 68 6.38 0.31 1.09
CA ILE A 68 5.18 0.04 0.28
C ILE A 68 5.50 -0.91 -0.87
N GLU A 69 4.65 -1.92 -1.09
CA GLU A 69 4.77 -2.83 -2.22
C GLU A 69 3.40 -3.32 -2.70
N SER A 70 3.25 -3.51 -4.01
CA SER A 70 1.99 -3.95 -4.64
C SER A 70 2.21 -5.13 -5.58
N TYR A 71 1.20 -5.95 -5.86
CA TYR A 71 1.35 -6.99 -6.90
C TYR A 71 1.82 -6.41 -8.24
N PRO A 72 2.72 -7.08 -8.98
CA PRO A 72 3.00 -6.73 -10.36
C PRO A 72 1.71 -6.81 -11.16
N GLY A 73 1.39 -5.79 -11.94
CA GLY A 73 0.26 -5.91 -12.86
C GLY A 73 0.53 -6.94 -13.94
N ASP A 74 -0.48 -7.73 -14.29
CA ASP A 74 -0.44 -8.48 -15.54
C ASP A 74 -0.27 -7.49 -16.71
N MET A 75 0.94 -7.43 -17.25
CA MET A 75 1.24 -6.81 -18.55
C MET A 75 0.76 -7.65 -19.73
N HIS A 76 0.04 -8.76 -19.50
CA HIS A 76 -0.61 -9.50 -20.57
C HIS A 76 -1.91 -8.80 -20.96
N GLN A 77 -1.76 -7.69 -21.68
CA GLN A 77 -2.81 -7.21 -22.59
C GLN A 77 -3.10 -8.35 -23.57
N SER A 78 -4.19 -9.08 -23.34
CA SER A 78 -4.76 -9.87 -24.40
C SER A 78 -5.23 -8.88 -25.46
N TRP A 79 -4.81 -9.09 -26.70
CA TRP A 79 -5.12 -8.29 -27.89
C TRP A 79 -6.63 -8.03 -28.05
N PHE A 80 -7.48 -8.88 -27.46
CA PHE A 80 -8.92 -8.69 -27.33
C PHE A 80 -9.37 -7.59 -26.35
N ASP A 81 -8.62 -7.30 -25.28
CA ASP A 81 -8.99 -6.29 -24.27
C ASP A 81 -8.92 -4.86 -24.82
N LYS A 82 -8.10 -4.63 -25.87
CA LYS A 82 -8.04 -3.33 -26.59
C LYS A 82 -9.34 -3.01 -27.33
N LEU A 83 -10.10 -4.03 -27.76
CA LEU A 83 -11.36 -3.84 -28.48
C LEU A 83 -12.51 -3.44 -27.53
N LEU A 84 -12.44 -3.85 -26.26
CA LEU A 84 -13.52 -3.61 -25.28
C LEU A 84 -13.43 -2.27 -24.54
N LYS A 85 -12.34 -1.48 -24.70
CA LYS A 85 -12.12 -0.16 -24.05
C LYS A 85 -12.42 -0.10 -22.53
N LYS A 86 -12.64 -1.22 -21.85
CA LYS A 86 -12.83 -1.26 -20.41
C LYS A 86 -11.44 -1.39 -19.78
N PRO A 87 -10.98 -0.41 -19.00
CA PRO A 87 -9.78 -0.62 -18.20
C PRO A 87 -10.11 -1.77 -17.24
N VAL A 88 -9.52 -2.94 -17.48
CA VAL A 88 -9.55 -4.05 -16.51
C VAL A 88 -8.64 -3.63 -15.35
N ASN A 89 -9.17 -2.76 -14.51
CA ASN A 89 -8.50 -2.27 -13.33
C ASN A 89 -8.59 -3.37 -12.28
N ARG A 90 -7.81 -4.45 -12.46
CA ARG A 90 -7.71 -5.50 -11.44
C ARG A 90 -7.08 -4.82 -10.22
N SER A 91 -7.88 -4.72 -9.17
CA SER A 91 -7.46 -4.25 -7.86
C SER A 91 -6.25 -5.07 -7.43
N ARG A 92 -5.10 -4.42 -7.32
CA ARG A 92 -3.85 -5.05 -6.89
C ARG A 92 -3.79 -4.97 -5.38
N LEU A 93 -3.51 -6.06 -4.68
CA LEU A 93 -3.20 -5.95 -3.25
C LEU A 93 -1.93 -5.13 -3.07
N THR A 94 -1.94 -4.26 -2.06
CA THR A 94 -0.81 -3.41 -1.68
C THR A 94 -0.57 -3.54 -0.19
N VAL A 95 0.68 -3.75 0.21
CA VAL A 95 1.11 -3.79 1.60
C VAL A 95 1.89 -2.51 1.91
N ILE A 96 1.55 -1.86 3.02
CA ILE A 96 2.16 -0.60 3.48
C ILE A 96 2.45 -0.72 4.97
N GLY A 97 3.61 -0.28 5.44
CA GLY A 97 3.92 -0.27 6.86
C GLY A 97 5.10 0.64 7.20
N PRO A 98 5.47 0.73 8.49
CA PRO A 98 6.57 1.58 8.94
C PRO A 98 7.90 1.01 8.48
N ALA A 99 8.78 1.87 7.95
CA ALA A 99 10.06 1.45 7.35
C ALA A 99 11.03 0.75 8.35
N ASP A 100 10.86 0.99 9.65
CA ASP A 100 11.64 0.37 10.73
C ASP A 100 11.09 -1.00 11.18
N GLN A 101 9.84 -1.31 10.83
CA GLN A 101 9.15 -2.54 11.24
C GLN A 101 8.88 -3.50 10.09
N LEU A 102 8.67 -2.98 8.88
CA LEU A 102 8.31 -3.75 7.70
C LEU A 102 9.46 -3.77 6.70
N LYS A 103 9.89 -4.97 6.27
CA LYS A 103 10.88 -5.14 5.21
C LYS A 103 10.36 -6.08 4.13
N MET A 104 10.33 -5.62 2.88
CA MET A 104 9.98 -6.47 1.74
C MET A 104 11.13 -7.43 1.42
N LEU A 105 10.80 -8.72 1.27
CA LEU A 105 11.78 -9.77 0.97
C LEU A 105 11.73 -10.21 -0.49
N LYS A 106 10.53 -10.45 -1.00
CA LYS A 106 10.31 -10.92 -2.38
C LYS A 106 8.99 -10.40 -2.89
N ARG A 107 9.00 -9.99 -4.16
CA ARG A 107 7.81 -9.74 -4.96
C ARG A 107 7.82 -10.68 -6.15
N ASP A 108 6.82 -11.55 -6.22
CA ASP A 108 6.51 -12.37 -7.39
C ASP A 108 5.15 -11.93 -7.95
N ARG A 109 4.72 -12.50 -9.09
CA ARG A 109 3.39 -12.20 -9.67
C ARG A 109 2.25 -12.47 -8.70
N ASP A 110 2.35 -13.57 -7.97
CA ASP A 110 1.26 -14.07 -7.11
C ASP A 110 1.58 -14.06 -5.62
N VAL A 111 2.84 -13.76 -5.24
CA VAL A 111 3.27 -13.73 -3.83
C VAL A 111 3.98 -12.42 -3.48
N ILE A 112 3.53 -11.77 -2.40
CA ILE A 112 4.28 -10.73 -1.69
C ILE A 112 4.82 -11.36 -0.40
N SER A 113 6.13 -11.30 -0.18
CA SER A 113 6.79 -11.77 1.03
C SER A 113 7.38 -10.60 1.77
N ALA A 114 6.97 -10.41 3.02
CA ALA A 114 7.46 -9.36 3.91
C ALA A 114 7.88 -9.95 5.26
N MET A 115 8.90 -9.35 5.86
CA MET A 115 9.32 -9.62 7.23
C MET A 115 8.82 -8.49 8.12
N VAL A 116 8.27 -8.86 9.28
CA VAL A 116 7.84 -7.89 10.28
C VAL A 116 8.59 -8.07 11.58
N SER A 117 9.11 -6.96 12.09
CA SER A 117 9.79 -6.87 13.38
C SER A 117 8.90 -6.18 14.40
N ALA A 118 8.85 -6.71 15.62
CA ALA A 118 8.31 -5.97 16.76
C ALA A 118 9.31 -4.87 17.16
N ARG A 119 8.80 -3.72 17.63
CA ARG A 119 9.59 -2.66 18.25
C ARG A 119 10.08 -3.06 19.64
#